data_AF-A0A953W3Q2-F1
#
_entry.id   AF-A0A953W3Q2-F1
#
_cell.length_a   1.000
_cell.length_b   1.000
_cell.length_c   1.000
_cell.angle_alpha   90.00
_cell.angle_beta   90.00
_cell.angle_gamma   90.00
#
_symmetry.space_group_name_H-M   'P 1'
#
loop_
_entity.id
_entity.type
_entity.pdbx_description
1 polymer ?
#
loop_
_entity_poly.entity_id
_entity_poly.type
_entity_poly.pdbx_seq_one_letter_code
_entity_poly.pdbx_strand_id
1 'polypeptide(L)'
;MRATNPVEERVIALIEPTAAGLGYRIVRVRLSGNRRKRLQIMGERVSDGQMGIDDCTKLSRALGPVFDLEDPVQGEYDLEISSPGIDRPLMRIEDFERFVGFDAKVETAVPVNNQRRWKGVIQAVDGDEITLATEHGEAKLKFSALSDARLVLTDKLIEDDLRRAKAAEAAGEQGSDEEEEA
;
A
#
# COMPACT_ATOMS: atom_id res chain seq x y z
N MET A 1 7.36 -2.89 7.81
CA MET A 1 6.72 -4.08 7.21
C MET A 1 6.30 -3.79 5.77
N ARG A 2 7.23 -3.74 4.81
CA ARG A 2 6.95 -3.44 3.38
C ARG A 2 7.35 -4.56 2.43
N ALA A 3 8.31 -5.35 2.90
CA ALA A 3 8.81 -6.57 2.31
C ALA A 3 8.87 -7.63 3.41
N THR A 4 8.73 -8.87 2.99
CA THR A 4 8.75 -10.08 3.82
C THR A 4 9.98 -10.94 3.53
N ASN A 5 10.74 -10.61 2.49
CA ASN A 5 11.98 -11.29 2.11
C ASN A 5 12.96 -10.35 1.38
N PRO A 6 14.24 -10.72 1.24
CA PRO A 6 15.26 -9.87 0.61
C PRO A 6 15.02 -9.53 -0.86
N VAL A 7 14.31 -10.39 -1.60
CA VAL A 7 14.00 -10.14 -3.02
C VAL A 7 13.00 -9.00 -3.15
N GLU A 8 11.97 -8.98 -2.30
CA GLU A 8 11.00 -7.89 -2.24
C GLU A 8 11.67 -6.56 -1.85
N GLU A 9 12.61 -6.57 -0.90
CA GLU A 9 13.39 -5.37 -0.53
C GLU A 9 14.22 -4.84 -1.70
N ARG A 10 14.91 -5.74 -2.42
CA ARG A 10 15.68 -5.38 -3.61
C ARG A 10 14.78 -4.79 -4.70
N VAL A 11 13.63 -5.39 -4.96
CA VAL A 11 12.66 -4.88 -5.95
C VAL A 11 12.17 -3.48 -5.54
N ILE A 12 11.79 -3.27 -4.27
CA ILE A 12 11.34 -1.95 -3.79
C ILE A 12 12.41 -0.89 -4.02
N ALA A 13 13.65 -1.13 -3.57
CA ALA A 13 14.74 -0.18 -3.72
C ALA A 13 15.02 0.17 -5.20
N LEU A 14 14.82 -0.80 -6.09
CA LEU A 14 15.02 -0.63 -7.51
C LEU A 14 13.91 0.21 -8.18
N ILE A 15 12.65 -0.01 -7.83
CA ILE A 15 11.51 0.60 -8.54
C ILE A 15 11.04 1.91 -7.92
N GLU A 16 11.32 2.16 -6.64
CA GLU A 16 10.86 3.37 -5.94
C GLU A 16 11.30 4.67 -6.61
N PRO A 17 12.55 4.84 -7.10
CA PRO A 17 12.96 6.06 -7.79
C PRO A 17 12.13 6.34 -9.06
N THR A 18 11.90 5.30 -9.87
CA THR A 18 11.11 5.40 -11.10
C THR A 18 9.64 5.70 -10.80
N ALA A 19 9.06 5.03 -9.80
CA ALA A 19 7.69 5.29 -9.37
C ALA A 19 7.52 6.72 -8.84
N ALA A 20 8.46 7.19 -8.01
CA ALA A 20 8.46 8.53 -7.45
C ALA A 20 8.57 9.61 -8.54
N GLY A 21 9.41 9.41 -9.55
CA GLY A 21 9.53 10.32 -10.69
C GLY A 21 8.25 10.47 -11.52
N LEU A 22 7.35 9.48 -11.45
CA LEU A 22 6.04 9.50 -12.08
C LEU A 22 4.90 9.97 -11.15
N GLY A 23 5.23 10.38 -9.92
CA GLY A 23 4.24 10.79 -8.92
C GLY A 23 3.51 9.63 -8.24
N TYR A 24 4.03 8.40 -8.32
CA TYR A 24 3.49 7.23 -7.63
C TYR A 24 4.26 6.88 -6.36
N ARG A 25 3.54 6.39 -5.38
CA ARG A 25 4.06 5.72 -4.19
C ARG A 25 3.85 4.23 -4.33
N ILE A 26 4.91 3.44 -4.18
CA ILE A 26 4.80 2.00 -4.01
C ILE A 26 4.25 1.71 -2.61
N VAL A 27 3.12 1.01 -2.53
CA VAL A 27 2.45 0.62 -1.28
C VAL A 27 3.01 -0.71 -0.77
N ARG A 28 3.04 -1.72 -1.64
CA ARG A 28 3.49 -3.08 -1.30
C ARG A 28 4.14 -3.75 -2.51
N VAL A 29 5.20 -4.52 -2.26
CA VAL A 29 5.73 -5.49 -3.23
C VAL A 29 5.62 -6.87 -2.59
N ARG A 30 5.16 -7.86 -3.34
CA ARG A 30 5.06 -9.24 -2.86
C ARG A 30 5.41 -10.24 -3.95
N LEU A 31 6.37 -11.11 -3.65
CA LEU A 31 6.69 -12.26 -4.48
C LEU A 31 6.00 -13.50 -3.91
N SER A 32 5.22 -14.19 -4.73
CA SER A 32 4.44 -15.35 -4.30
C SER A 32 4.46 -16.46 -5.35
N GLY A 33 4.07 -17.67 -4.94
CA GLY A 33 4.05 -18.84 -5.82
C GLY A 33 5.40 -19.54 -5.96
N ASN A 34 5.36 -20.86 -6.15
CA ASN A 34 6.56 -21.70 -6.29
C ASN A 34 6.86 -22.05 -7.75
N ARG A 35 5.90 -22.65 -8.47
CA ARG A 35 6.07 -23.07 -9.88
C ARG A 35 5.77 -21.96 -10.88
N ARG A 36 4.70 -21.20 -10.66
CA ARG A 36 4.41 -19.94 -11.36
C ARG A 36 4.56 -18.84 -10.34
N LYS A 37 5.69 -18.14 -10.39
CA LYS A 37 5.95 -17.02 -9.50
C LYS A 37 5.11 -15.84 -9.95
N ARG A 38 4.69 -15.01 -9.01
CA ARG A 38 3.99 -13.76 -9.26
C ARG A 38 4.65 -12.66 -8.45
N LEU A 39 5.08 -11.61 -9.13
CA LEU A 39 5.55 -10.37 -8.53
C LEU A 39 4.40 -9.36 -8.56
N GLN A 40 3.76 -9.14 -7.41
CA GLN A 40 2.70 -8.14 -7.25
C GLN A 40 3.32 -6.83 -6.76
N ILE A 41 2.97 -5.73 -7.41
CA ILE A 41 3.34 -4.37 -7.05
C ILE A 41 2.05 -3.56 -6.91
N MET A 42 1.78 -3.11 -5.69
CA MET A 42 0.67 -2.19 -5.42
C MET A 42 1.19 -0.76 -5.37
N GLY A 43 0.57 0.14 -6.12
CA GLY A 43 0.91 1.55 -6.17
C GLY A 43 -0.30 2.46 -5.90
N GLU A 44 -0.03 3.72 -5.59
CA GLU A 44 -1.03 4.79 -5.52
C GLU A 44 -0.40 6.12 -5.95
N ARG A 45 -1.17 7.03 -6.55
CA ARG A 45 -0.68 8.40 -6.77
C ARG A 45 -0.44 9.09 -5.44
N VAL A 46 0.64 9.86 -5.36
CA VAL A 46 0.98 10.63 -4.15
C VAL A 46 -0.05 11.72 -3.88
N SER A 47 -0.66 12.29 -4.93
CA SER A 47 -1.59 13.42 -4.85
C SER A 47 -2.90 13.09 -4.14
N ASP A 48 -3.51 11.94 -4.46
CA ASP A 48 -4.87 11.58 -4.01
C ASP A 48 -4.94 10.20 -3.34
N GLY A 49 -3.90 9.37 -3.47
CA GLY A 49 -3.89 7.98 -3.01
C GLY A 49 -4.74 7.04 -3.84
N GLN A 50 -5.12 7.43 -5.05
CA GLN A 50 -5.88 6.63 -6.01
C GLN A 50 -4.97 6.14 -7.14
N MET A 51 -5.41 5.09 -7.85
CA MET A 51 -4.71 4.56 -9.02
C MET A 51 -5.69 3.82 -9.91
N GLY A 52 -5.79 4.26 -11.16
CA GLY A 52 -6.61 3.66 -12.21
C GLY A 52 -5.78 2.78 -13.16
N ILE A 53 -6.45 2.27 -14.19
CA ILE A 53 -5.85 1.34 -15.18
C ILE A 53 -4.71 2.02 -15.96
N ASP A 54 -4.88 3.30 -16.31
CA ASP A 54 -3.86 4.05 -17.05
C ASP A 54 -2.60 4.27 -16.21
N ASP A 55 -2.74 4.51 -14.90
CA ASP A 55 -1.60 4.60 -13.99
C ASP A 55 -0.86 3.27 -13.89
N CYS A 56 -1.58 2.15 -13.80
CA CYS A 56 -0.99 0.80 -13.82
C CYS A 56 -0.20 0.57 -15.11
N THR A 57 -0.76 0.99 -16.24
CA THR A 57 -0.11 0.87 -17.55
C THR A 57 1.14 1.75 -17.64
N LYS A 58 1.07 3.00 -17.18
CA LYS A 58 2.20 3.94 -17.13
C LYS A 58 3.33 3.38 -16.27
N LEU A 59 3.01 2.92 -15.05
CA LEU A 59 3.98 2.34 -14.15
C LEU A 59 4.60 1.06 -14.74
N SER A 60 3.78 0.16 -15.30
CA SER A 60 4.25 -1.08 -15.94
C SER A 60 5.26 -0.82 -17.05
N ARG A 61 4.95 0.11 -17.97
CA ARG A 61 5.85 0.48 -19.07
C ARG A 61 7.15 1.10 -18.58
N ALA A 62 7.11 1.90 -17.52
CA ALA A 62 8.30 2.53 -16.96
C ALA A 62 9.21 1.55 -16.21
N LEU A 63 8.64 0.53 -15.57
CA LEU A 63 9.40 -0.49 -14.86
C LEU A 63 9.98 -1.58 -15.77
N GLY A 64 9.41 -1.78 -16.96
CA GLY A 64 9.88 -2.78 -17.92
C GLY A 64 11.40 -2.73 -18.18
N PRO A 65 11.95 -1.61 -18.67
CA PRO A 65 13.39 -1.49 -18.92
C PRO A 65 14.26 -1.69 -17.67
N VAL A 66 13.74 -1.31 -16.50
CA VAL A 66 14.44 -1.48 -15.22
C VAL A 66 14.54 -2.96 -14.86
N PHE A 67 13.46 -3.73 -15.05
CA PHE A 67 13.45 -5.17 -14.83
C PHE A 67 14.25 -5.94 -15.87
N ASP A 68 14.22 -5.52 -17.14
CA ASP A 68 15.02 -6.12 -18.21
C ASP A 68 16.53 -5.98 -17.95
N LEU A 69 16.96 -4.86 -17.37
CA LEU A 69 18.37 -4.59 -17.09
C LEU A 69 18.86 -5.27 -15.80
N GLU A 70 18.11 -5.16 -14.71
CA GLU A 70 18.58 -5.55 -13.38
C GLU A 70 18.19 -6.97 -12.97
N ASP A 71 17.21 -7.56 -13.66
CA ASP A 71 16.64 -8.89 -13.43
C ASP A 71 16.52 -9.24 -11.92
N PRO A 72 15.62 -8.57 -11.17
CA PRO A 72 15.63 -8.65 -9.73
C PRO A 72 15.14 -10.00 -9.17
N VAL A 73 14.40 -10.78 -9.98
CA VAL A 73 13.72 -12.01 -9.56
C VAL A 73 14.18 -13.17 -10.42
N GLN A 74 14.75 -14.20 -9.80
CA GLN A 74 15.22 -15.36 -10.54
C GLN A 74 14.10 -16.19 -11.17
N GLY A 75 14.24 -16.50 -12.45
CA GLY A 75 13.33 -17.35 -13.23
C GLY A 75 12.05 -16.63 -13.64
N GLU A 76 11.18 -17.33 -14.37
CA GLU A 76 9.96 -16.74 -14.91
C GLU A 76 8.95 -16.36 -13.80
N TYR A 77 8.30 -15.22 -13.96
CA TYR A 77 7.24 -14.74 -13.09
C TYR A 77 6.22 -13.92 -13.87
N ASP A 78 4.99 -13.91 -13.37
CA ASP A 78 3.94 -12.99 -13.82
C ASP A 78 4.07 -11.66 -13.06
N LEU A 79 4.20 -10.54 -13.77
CA LEU A 79 4.18 -9.20 -13.18
C LEU A 79 2.73 -8.71 -13.06
N GLU A 80 2.30 -8.38 -11.83
CA GLU A 80 0.97 -7.82 -11.55
C GLU A 80 1.13 -6.43 -10.94
N ILE A 81 0.60 -5.41 -11.61
CA ILE A 81 0.57 -4.03 -11.11
C ILE A 81 -0.88 -3.63 -10.86
N SER A 82 -1.17 -3.17 -9.65
CA SER A 82 -2.52 -2.82 -9.21
C SER A 82 -2.53 -1.69 -8.19
N SER A 83 -3.72 -1.15 -7.91
CA SER A 83 -3.94 -0.30 -6.74
C SER A 83 -4.11 -1.17 -5.49
N PRO A 84 -3.93 -0.63 -4.26
CA PRO A 84 -4.18 -1.38 -3.03
C PRO A 84 -5.66 -1.71 -2.81
N GLY A 85 -6.59 -0.97 -3.44
CA GLY A 85 -8.03 -1.05 -3.18
C GLY A 85 -8.45 -0.54 -1.80
N ILE A 86 -9.72 -0.73 -1.45
CA ILE A 86 -10.32 -0.22 -0.20
C ILE A 86 -9.77 -0.95 1.04
N ASP A 87 -9.58 -2.27 0.96
CA ASP A 87 -8.94 -3.10 2.01
C ASP A 87 -7.40 -2.95 1.91
N ARG A 88 -6.96 -1.68 1.96
CA ARG A 88 -5.58 -1.27 1.72
C ARG A 88 -4.66 -1.85 2.82
N PRO A 89 -3.54 -2.48 2.45
CA PRO A 89 -2.54 -2.91 3.42
C PRO A 89 -1.84 -1.69 4.07
N LEU A 90 -1.52 -1.80 5.35
CA LEU A 90 -0.83 -0.78 6.14
C LEU A 90 0.63 -1.23 6.33
N MET A 91 1.52 -0.74 5.46
CA MET A 91 2.87 -1.28 5.28
C MET A 91 3.95 -0.40 5.91
N ARG A 92 3.66 0.90 6.10
CA ARG A 92 4.50 1.85 6.84
C ARG A 92 3.76 2.43 8.05
N ILE A 93 4.52 3.06 8.94
CA ILE A 93 3.95 3.77 10.07
C ILE A 93 3.07 4.95 9.62
N GLU A 94 3.45 5.64 8.54
CA GLU A 94 2.69 6.76 7.99
C GLU A 94 1.35 6.31 7.41
N ASP A 95 1.21 5.02 7.06
CA ASP A 95 -0.10 4.46 6.69
C ASP A 95 -1.03 4.44 7.91
N PHE A 96 -0.55 4.07 9.09
CA PHE A 96 -1.38 4.10 10.31
C PHE A 96 -1.75 5.54 10.69
N GLU A 97 -0.80 6.47 10.59
CA GLU A 97 -1.05 7.89 10.84
C GLU A 97 -2.15 8.45 9.92
N ARG A 98 -2.06 8.13 8.62
CA ARG A 98 -3.04 8.56 7.61
C ARG A 98 -4.45 8.05 7.90
N PHE A 99 -4.56 6.87 8.49
CA PHE A 99 -5.84 6.19 8.71
C PHE A 99 -6.26 6.14 10.19
N VAL A 100 -5.75 7.06 11.02
CA VAL A 100 -6.31 7.30 12.35
C VAL A 100 -7.81 7.54 12.26
N GLY A 101 -8.57 6.87 13.11
CA GLY A 101 -10.02 6.88 13.14
C GLY A 101 -10.69 5.80 12.28
N PHE A 102 -9.96 4.99 11.53
CA PHE A 102 -10.51 3.86 10.77
C PHE A 102 -10.21 2.51 11.43
N ASP A 103 -11.07 1.53 11.17
CA ASP A 103 -10.85 0.15 11.61
C ASP A 103 -9.71 -0.50 10.84
N ALA A 104 -8.82 -1.16 11.58
CA ALA A 104 -7.74 -1.97 11.04
C ALA A 104 -7.76 -3.36 11.64
N LYS A 105 -7.34 -4.34 10.84
CA LYS A 105 -6.97 -5.67 11.29
C LYS A 105 -5.46 -5.78 11.25
N VAL A 106 -4.88 -6.18 12.38
CA VAL A 106 -3.44 -6.24 12.59
C VAL A 106 -3.06 -7.62 13.10
N GLU A 107 -2.03 -8.22 12.54
CA GLU A 107 -1.44 -9.48 13.00
C GLU A 107 -0.01 -9.23 13.49
N THR A 108 0.35 -9.79 14.64
CA THR A 108 1.70 -9.72 15.21
C THR A 108 2.48 -10.98 14.89
N ALA A 109 3.80 -10.83 14.69
CA ALA A 109 4.70 -11.94 14.40
C ALA A 109 4.68 -12.97 15.55
N VAL A 110 4.74 -12.48 16.79
CA VAL A 110 4.64 -13.24 18.04
C VAL A 110 3.39 -12.84 18.83
N PRO A 111 2.79 -13.75 19.62
CA PRO A 111 1.65 -13.39 20.46
C PRO A 111 1.99 -12.24 21.43
N VAL A 112 1.13 -11.24 21.48
CA VAL A 112 1.13 -10.17 22.49
C VAL A 112 -0.09 -10.43 23.38
N ASN A 113 0.07 -10.50 24.70
CA ASN A 113 -1.04 -10.83 25.61
C ASN A 113 -1.81 -12.11 25.20
N ASN A 114 -1.10 -13.15 24.77
CA ASN A 114 -1.67 -14.42 24.27
C ASN A 114 -2.56 -14.28 23.00
N GLN A 115 -2.47 -13.15 22.30
CA GLN A 115 -3.25 -12.83 21.11
C GLN A 115 -2.34 -12.40 19.96
N ARG A 116 -2.55 -12.97 18.76
CA ARG A 116 -1.81 -12.59 17.55
C ARG A 116 -2.57 -11.66 16.63
N ARG A 117 -3.90 -11.69 16.68
CA ARG A 117 -4.78 -10.98 15.75
C ARG A 117 -5.59 -9.96 16.51
N TRP A 118 -5.49 -8.72 16.07
CA TRP A 118 -6.12 -7.57 16.66
C TRP A 118 -7.04 -6.94 15.62
N LYS A 119 -8.19 -6.47 16.07
CA LYS A 119 -9.13 -5.70 15.25
C LYS A 119 -9.64 -4.55 16.10
N GLY A 120 -9.62 -3.35 15.54
CA GLY A 120 -10.07 -2.16 16.24
C GLY A 120 -9.81 -0.89 15.46
N VAL A 121 -10.28 0.22 16.00
CA VAL A 121 -10.07 1.55 15.42
C VAL A 121 -8.66 2.03 15.75
N ILE A 122 -7.90 2.49 14.76
CA ILE A 122 -6.62 3.16 14.98
C ILE A 122 -6.89 4.47 15.72
N GLN A 123 -6.50 4.58 16.99
CA GLN A 123 -6.76 5.77 17.80
C GLN A 123 -5.61 6.77 17.74
N ALA A 124 -4.38 6.29 17.79
CA ALA A 124 -3.18 7.11 17.80
C ALA A 124 -1.97 6.33 17.29
N VAL A 125 -0.99 7.08 16.81
CA VAL A 125 0.34 6.59 16.44
C VAL A 125 1.36 7.50 17.10
N ASP A 126 2.21 6.93 17.95
CA ASP A 126 3.25 7.64 18.70
C ASP A 126 4.61 7.00 18.41
N GLY A 127 5.31 7.52 17.40
CA GLY A 127 6.57 6.94 16.94
C GLY A 127 6.36 5.53 16.38
N ASP A 128 6.93 4.51 17.04
CA ASP A 128 6.77 3.10 16.64
C ASP A 128 5.57 2.40 17.32
N GLU A 129 4.80 3.09 18.17
CA GLU A 129 3.65 2.51 18.89
C GLU A 129 2.32 2.89 18.22
N ILE A 130 1.49 1.88 17.95
CA ILE A 130 0.14 2.01 17.39
C ILE A 130 -0.86 1.65 18.48
N THR A 131 -1.82 2.55 18.72
CA THR A 131 -2.89 2.34 19.68
C THR A 131 -4.19 1.98 18.95
N LEU A 132 -4.73 0.79 19.25
CA LEU A 132 -6.00 0.30 18.72
C LEU A 132 -7.08 0.30 19.81
N ALA A 133 -8.24 0.91 19.55
CA ALA A 133 -9.45 0.66 20.33
C ALA A 133 -10.12 -0.62 19.86
N THR A 134 -9.97 -1.68 20.64
CA THR A 134 -10.58 -2.98 20.37
C THR A 134 -11.85 -3.18 21.18
N GLU A 135 -12.61 -4.23 20.87
CA GLU A 135 -13.78 -4.64 21.67
C GLU A 135 -13.44 -5.01 23.12
N HIS A 136 -12.17 -5.34 23.40
CA HIS A 136 -11.68 -5.73 24.72
C HIS A 136 -10.90 -4.61 25.43
N GLY A 137 -10.94 -3.38 24.89
CA GLY A 137 -10.22 -2.23 25.39
C GLY A 137 -9.06 -1.80 24.50
N GLU A 138 -8.19 -0.94 25.03
CA GLU A 138 -7.06 -0.39 24.30
C GLU A 138 -5.93 -1.41 24.14
N ALA A 139 -5.40 -1.55 22.94
CA ALA A 139 -4.25 -2.38 22.62
C ALA A 139 -3.13 -1.53 22.02
N LYS A 140 -1.97 -1.54 22.68
CA LYS A 140 -0.75 -0.85 22.22
C LYS A 140 0.20 -1.86 21.59
N LEU A 141 0.48 -1.68 20.31
CA LEU A 141 1.29 -2.59 19.51
C LEU A 141 2.45 -1.83 18.88
N LYS A 142 3.67 -2.33 19.04
CA LYS A 142 4.80 -1.79 18.29
C LYS A 142 4.70 -2.18 16.83
N PHE A 143 4.93 -1.25 15.91
CA PHE A 143 4.94 -1.50 14.48
C PHE A 143 6.00 -2.54 14.11
N SER A 144 7.16 -2.53 14.78
CA SER A 144 8.19 -3.56 14.69
C SER A 144 7.74 -4.98 15.07
N ALA A 145 6.68 -5.14 15.86
CA ALA A 145 6.13 -6.46 16.24
C ALA A 145 5.07 -6.99 15.26
N LEU A 146 4.65 -6.17 14.30
CA LEU A 146 3.60 -6.52 13.35
C LEU A 146 4.15 -7.44 12.25
N SER A 147 3.30 -8.33 11.74
CA SER A 147 3.57 -9.21 10.59
C SER A 147 2.60 -9.03 9.43
N ASP A 148 1.39 -8.52 9.69
CA ASP A 148 0.44 -8.11 8.66
C ASP A 148 -0.47 -7.00 9.19
N ALA A 149 -0.94 -6.12 8.33
CA ALA A 149 -1.92 -5.10 8.70
C ALA A 149 -2.67 -4.58 7.47
N ARG A 150 -3.98 -4.34 7.63
CA ARG A 150 -4.85 -3.81 6.58
C ARG A 150 -6.08 -3.13 7.16
N LEU A 151 -6.66 -2.21 6.39
CA LEU A 151 -7.93 -1.59 6.74
C LEU A 151 -9.08 -2.58 6.69
N VAL A 152 -10.08 -2.38 7.54
CA VAL A 152 -11.32 -3.16 7.49
C VAL A 152 -12.35 -2.40 6.66
N LEU A 153 -12.93 -3.10 5.69
CA LEU A 153 -14.05 -2.58 4.91
C LEU A 153 -15.23 -2.27 5.85
N THR A 154 -15.49 -0.98 6.03
CA THR A 154 -16.57 -0.41 6.83
C THR A 154 -17.28 0.67 6.01
N ASP A 155 -18.52 1.01 6.35
CA ASP A 155 -19.26 2.06 5.64
C ASP A 155 -18.50 3.40 5.65
N LYS A 156 -17.92 3.76 6.80
CA LYS A 156 -17.06 4.93 6.95
C LYS A 156 -15.88 4.92 5.97
N LEU A 157 -15.23 3.76 5.78
CA LEU A 157 -14.11 3.64 4.86
C LEU A 157 -14.55 3.72 3.40
N ILE A 158 -15.69 3.12 3.06
CA ILE A 158 -16.28 3.20 1.72
C ILE A 158 -16.62 4.64 1.38
N GLU A 159 -17.27 5.37 2.28
CA GLU A 159 -17.62 6.78 2.09
C GLU A 159 -16.38 7.66 1.86
N ASP A 160 -15.33 7.45 2.66
CA ASP A 160 -14.08 8.19 2.54
C ASP A 160 -13.32 7.87 1.23
N ASP A 161 -13.31 6.60 0.82
CA ASP A 161 -12.71 6.20 -0.46
C ASP A 161 -13.46 6.80 -1.66
N LEU A 162 -14.79 6.70 -1.68
CA LEU A 162 -15.63 7.30 -2.72
C LEU A 162 -15.47 8.82 -2.80
N ARG A 163 -15.31 9.48 -1.64
CA ARG A 163 -15.04 10.92 -1.60
C ARG A 163 -13.70 11.26 -2.23
N ARG A 164 -12.65 10.50 -1.94
CA ARG A 164 -11.31 10.70 -2.53
C ARG A 164 -11.29 10.41 -4.02
N ALA A 165 -11.97 9.35 -4.46
CA ALA A 165 -12.11 9.02 -5.89
C ALA A 165 -12.79 10.16 -6.67
N LYS A 166 -13.93 10.68 -6.17
CA LYS A 166 -14.61 11.83 -6.80
C LYS A 166 -13.76 13.11 -6.82
N ALA A 167 -13.02 13.36 -5.75
CA ALA A 167 -12.11 14.52 -5.69
C ALA A 167 -10.96 14.38 -6.71
N ALA A 168 -10.45 13.16 -6.91
CA ALA A 168 -9.43 12.88 -7.91
C ALA A 168 -9.95 13.06 -9.35
N GLU A 169 -11.17 12.61 -9.64
CA GLU A 169 -11.82 12.81 -10.95
C GLU A 169 -11.98 14.31 -11.26
N ALA A 170 -12.52 15.08 -10.30
CA ALA A 170 -12.70 16.52 -10.47
C ALA A 170 -11.37 17.29 -10.67
N ALA A 171 -10.28 16.82 -10.06
CA ALA A 171 -8.96 17.42 -10.24
C ALA A 171 -8.31 17.05 -11.59
N GLY A 172 -8.64 15.87 -12.14
CA GLY A 172 -8.16 15.43 -13.44
C GLY A 172 -8.78 16.19 -14.61
N GLU A 173 -10.08 16.53 -14.53
CA GLU A 173 -10.79 17.30 -15.56
C GLU A 173 -10.29 18.75 -15.66
N GLN A 174 -9.80 19.34 -14.57
CA GLN A 174 -9.26 20.71 -14.57
C GLN A 174 -7.85 20.80 -15.15
N GLY A 175 -7.09 19.69 -15.18
CA GLY A 175 -5.73 19.65 -15.74
C GLY A 175 -5.70 19.40 -17.25
N SER A 176 -6.76 18.82 -17.83
CA SER A 176 -6.84 18.59 -19.28
C SER A 176 -7.16 19.86 -20.08
N ASP A 177 -7.77 20.86 -19.46
CA ASP A 177 -8.14 22.11 -20.13
C ASP A 177 -6.95 23.08 -20.33
N GLU A 178 -5.82 22.90 -19.62
CA GLU A 178 -4.62 23.75 -19.76
C GLU A 178 -3.60 23.22 -20.78
N GLU A 179 -3.67 21.94 -21.20
CA GLU A 179 -2.74 21.36 -22.18
C GLU A 179 -3.16 21.59 -23.65
N GLU A 180 -4.36 22.13 -23.93
CA GLU A 180 -4.85 22.35 -25.30
C GLU A 180 -4.52 23.76 -25.87
N GLU A 181 -3.87 24.64 -25.10
CA GLU A 181 -3.48 26.01 -25.53
C GLU A 181 -1.96 26.30 -25.61
N ALA A 182 -1.09 25.29 -25.54
CA ALA A 182 0.38 25.47 -25.62
C ALA A 182 1.02 25.02 -26.94
#